data_AF-A0A841JJT3-F1
#
_entry.id   AF-A0A841JJT3-F1
#
_cell.length_a   1.000
_cell.length_b   1.000
_cell.length_c   1.000
_cell.angle_alpha   90.00
_cell.angle_beta   90.00
_cell.angle_gamma   90.00
#
_symmetry.space_group_name_H-M   'P 1'
#
loop_
_entity.id
_entity.type
_entity.pdbx_description
1 polymer ?
#
loop_
_entity_poly.entity_id
_entity_poly.type
_entity_poly.pdbx_seq_one_letter_code
_entity_poly.pdbx_strand_id
1 'polypeptide(L)'
;MLLIIVLVAPSILKAQKITGPLVLNNERLPVTAKEFYVAGIVDNRPDRTAVAWLVPPGPGVAKYTVDLKGGALASIKQFVNAALPPDKTLRPVIFHIEKFRLDETLLPGNHVEGKLKISLSFYLQRDGQYIHLTDYNGSAGYNRLVNQEVDIEMVLRHALEYSLTFFNSWINNEAGTNIKLARDVKIIFTDYHEEPEGDTIYYSPKRRLIWDDFKAKPLSNSRFGAEVLPSIGYNEDVSVSKSTVNVHLSLKAFVPKSACWVKTNSENAYSLNHEQRHFDIVKIIIEGFKQKLKAEKFTVDNYDGPINVAYLESFHEMNVMQDEYDTETSHGMNVVAQEEWNKKIDKELVDLK
;
A
#
# COMPACT_ATOMS: atom_id res chain seq x y z
N MET A 1 -16.15 14.51 12.35
CA MET A 1 -16.81 14.87 13.62
C MET A 1 -16.36 16.29 13.97
N LEU A 2 -17.25 17.29 13.86
CA LEU A 2 -16.91 18.69 14.11
C LEU A 2 -17.03 18.96 15.61
N LEU A 3 -15.90 19.10 16.31
CA LEU A 3 -15.87 19.39 17.74
C LEU A 3 -15.68 20.91 17.91
N ILE A 4 -16.71 21.60 18.40
CA ILE A 4 -16.66 23.02 18.77
C ILE A 4 -16.51 23.07 20.30
N ILE A 5 -15.38 23.58 20.79
CA ILE A 5 -15.16 23.83 22.21
C ILE A 5 -15.12 25.34 22.43
N VAL A 6 -15.93 25.81 23.38
CA VAL A 6 -15.95 27.19 23.87
C VAL A 6 -15.23 27.20 25.22
N LEU A 7 -14.08 27.87 25.29
CA LEU A 7 -13.36 28.12 26.54
C LEU A 7 -13.77 29.50 27.10
N VAL A 8 -14.14 29.54 28.39
CA VAL A 8 -14.42 30.78 29.13
C VAL A 8 -13.42 30.85 30.28
N ALA A 9 -12.58 31.88 30.30
CA ALA A 9 -11.65 32.17 31.40
C ALA A 9 -11.96 33.57 31.99
N PRO A 10 -12.07 33.72 33.33
CA PRO A 10 -12.15 35.03 33.95
C PRO A 10 -10.75 35.45 34.44
N SER A 11 -10.26 36.59 33.98
CA SER A 11 -9.22 37.38 34.68
C SER A 11 -9.23 38.81 34.12
N ILE A 12 -9.42 39.78 35.01
CA ILE A 12 -9.37 41.21 34.69
C ILE A 12 -7.90 41.65 34.80
N LEU A 13 -7.26 41.88 33.66
CA LEU A 13 -5.99 42.59 33.53
C LEU A 13 -6.19 43.79 32.61
N LYS A 14 -5.54 44.92 32.95
CA LYS A 14 -5.64 46.16 32.17
C LYS A 14 -5.03 45.96 30.79
N ALA A 15 -5.78 46.38 29.76
CA ALA A 15 -5.44 46.25 28.35
C ALA A 15 -4.01 46.70 28.03
N GLN A 16 -3.15 45.73 27.70
CA GLN A 16 -1.89 46.01 27.03
C GLN A 16 -1.91 45.36 25.64
N LYS A 17 -1.52 46.11 24.62
CA LYS A 17 -1.20 45.51 23.32
C LYS A 17 -0.22 44.37 23.58
N ILE A 18 -0.44 43.19 23.01
CA ILE A 18 0.60 42.14 23.00
C ILE A 18 1.82 42.78 22.32
N THR A 19 2.82 43.14 23.13
CA THR A 19 3.93 44.02 22.73
C THR A 19 5.16 43.21 22.31
N GLY A 20 5.06 41.89 22.31
CA GLY A 20 6.12 40.97 21.90
C GLY A 20 5.58 39.77 21.12
N PRO A 21 6.47 38.95 20.54
CA PRO A 21 6.08 37.73 19.87
C PRO A 21 5.46 36.73 20.85
N LEU A 22 4.56 35.87 20.36
CA LEU A 22 3.98 34.78 21.15
C LEU A 22 5.05 33.72 21.44
N VAL A 23 5.10 33.20 22.66
CA VAL A 23 6.06 32.16 23.05
C VAL A 23 5.33 30.84 23.17
N LEU A 24 5.44 29.97 22.16
CA LEU A 24 4.82 28.65 22.19
C LEU A 24 5.45 27.81 23.31
N ASN A 25 4.62 27.41 24.28
CA ASN A 25 5.06 26.68 25.46
C ASN A 25 5.29 25.21 25.13
N ASN A 26 6.43 24.67 25.57
CA ASN A 26 6.79 23.27 25.35
C ASN A 26 6.08 22.39 26.38
N GLU A 27 5.02 21.72 25.96
CA GLU A 27 4.29 20.76 26.79
C GLU A 27 4.38 19.36 26.20
N ARG A 28 4.49 18.35 27.07
CA ARG A 28 4.43 16.94 26.65
C ARG A 28 2.99 16.57 26.33
N LEU A 29 2.78 15.84 25.25
CA LEU A 29 1.45 15.27 25.00
C LEU A 29 1.14 14.18 26.01
N PRO A 30 -0.14 14.00 26.38
CA PRO A 30 -0.60 12.86 27.17
C PRO A 30 -0.67 11.57 26.34
N VAL A 31 0.14 11.44 25.29
CA VAL A 31 0.27 10.26 24.44
C VAL A 31 1.75 10.00 24.13
N THR A 32 2.09 8.74 23.91
CA THR A 32 3.42 8.32 23.43
C THR A 32 3.29 7.78 22.02
N ALA A 33 4.09 8.29 21.09
CA ALA A 33 4.14 7.78 19.73
C ALA A 33 4.76 6.38 19.71
N LYS A 34 4.07 5.43 19.06
CA LYS A 34 4.49 4.01 18.97
C LYS A 34 4.79 3.56 17.54
N GLU A 35 4.28 4.27 16.54
CA GLU A 35 4.38 3.85 15.13
C GLU A 35 5.24 4.79 14.28
N PHE A 36 5.53 6.00 14.76
CA PHE A 36 6.28 7.03 14.05
C PHE A 36 7.12 7.90 14.98
N TYR A 37 8.04 8.65 14.37
CA TYR A 37 8.61 9.88 14.91
C TYR A 37 8.50 10.99 13.88
N VAL A 38 8.50 12.25 14.33
CA VAL A 38 8.53 13.40 13.42
C VAL A 38 9.96 13.63 12.95
N ALA A 39 10.25 13.24 11.71
CA ALA A 39 11.54 13.39 11.06
C ALA A 39 11.75 14.82 10.50
N GLY A 40 10.66 15.52 10.17
CA GLY A 40 10.73 16.87 9.63
C GLY A 40 9.40 17.60 9.63
N ILE A 41 9.51 18.92 9.48
CA ILE A 41 8.36 19.83 9.37
C ILE A 41 8.68 20.82 8.26
N VAL A 42 7.72 21.00 7.35
CA VAL A 42 7.79 21.97 6.25
C VAL A 42 6.70 23.00 6.45
N ASP A 43 7.04 24.29 6.37
CA ASP A 43 6.04 25.37 6.38
C ASP A 43 5.65 25.67 4.93
N ASN A 44 4.47 25.21 4.51
CA ASN A 44 3.92 25.43 3.18
C ASN A 44 2.89 26.57 3.15
N ARG A 45 2.69 27.27 4.27
CA ARG A 45 1.71 28.36 4.34
C ARG A 45 2.04 29.40 3.25
N PRO A 46 1.03 29.90 2.53
CA PRO A 46 1.23 30.94 1.52
C PRO A 46 1.62 32.28 2.15
N ASP A 47 1.12 32.56 3.36
CA ASP A 47 1.49 33.71 4.17
C ASP A 47 2.19 33.22 5.45
N ARG A 48 3.50 33.50 5.54
CA ARG A 48 4.37 33.09 6.65
C ARG A 48 4.76 34.26 7.56
N THR A 49 4.17 35.43 7.34
CA THR A 49 4.56 36.67 8.05
C THR A 49 4.15 36.67 9.52
N ALA A 50 3.08 35.95 9.84
CA ALA A 50 2.53 35.84 11.19
C ALA A 50 1.68 34.56 11.36
N VAL A 51 1.26 34.30 12.60
CA VAL A 51 0.27 33.25 12.92
C VAL A 51 -1.05 33.84 13.40
N ALA A 52 -1.08 35.10 13.83
CA ALA A 52 -2.26 35.75 14.37
C ALA A 52 -2.45 37.19 13.84
N TRP A 53 -3.69 37.52 13.48
CA TRP A 53 -4.16 38.85 13.06
C TRP A 53 -5.20 39.33 14.06
N LEU A 54 -4.77 40.18 14.99
CA LEU A 54 -5.50 40.54 16.19
C LEU A 54 -6.13 41.93 16.09
N VAL A 55 -7.29 42.08 16.73
CA VAL A 55 -7.99 43.35 16.92
C VAL A 55 -7.44 44.03 18.18
N PRO A 56 -6.87 45.24 18.06
CA PRO A 56 -6.35 45.98 19.21
C PRO A 56 -7.46 46.49 20.14
N PRO A 57 -7.13 46.84 21.39
CA PRO A 57 -8.06 47.55 22.26
C PRO A 57 -8.37 48.95 21.69
N GLY A 58 -9.66 49.27 21.56
CA GLY A 58 -10.14 50.59 21.14
C GLY A 58 -10.76 50.63 19.72
N PRO A 59 -11.78 51.47 19.49
CA PRO A 59 -12.48 51.56 18.21
C PRO A 59 -11.61 52.20 17.12
N GLY A 60 -11.73 51.71 15.89
CA GLY A 60 -11.15 52.35 14.69
C GLY A 60 -9.66 52.10 14.44
N VAL A 61 -8.99 51.26 15.23
CA VAL A 61 -7.58 50.92 15.03
C VAL A 61 -7.46 49.67 14.14
N ALA A 62 -6.55 49.73 13.15
CA ALA A 62 -6.29 48.61 12.25
C ALA A 62 -5.78 47.36 13.01
N LYS A 63 -6.09 46.18 12.48
CA LYS A 63 -5.53 44.91 12.99
C LYS A 63 -4.01 44.95 13.00
N TYR A 64 -3.42 44.24 13.95
CA TYR A 64 -1.98 44.03 14.00
C TYR A 64 -1.66 42.54 13.95
N THR A 65 -0.48 42.23 13.42
CA THR A 65 -0.02 40.85 13.28
C THR A 65 0.92 40.47 14.42
N VAL A 66 0.83 39.22 14.85
CA VAL A 66 1.74 38.63 15.84
C VAL A 66 2.20 37.27 15.33
N ASP A 67 3.52 37.06 15.36
CA ASP A 67 4.14 35.78 15.06
C ASP A 67 4.68 35.11 16.33
N LEU A 68 5.07 33.83 16.21
CA LEU A 68 5.79 33.12 17.25
C LEU A 68 7.23 33.63 17.37
N LYS A 69 7.79 33.57 18.59
CA LYS A 69 9.17 33.97 18.87
C LYS A 69 10.15 33.04 18.13
N GLY A 70 10.85 33.60 17.15
CA GLY A 70 11.76 32.85 16.27
C GLY A 70 11.11 32.35 14.97
N GLY A 71 9.85 32.71 14.74
CA GLY A 71 9.07 32.32 13.56
C GLY A 71 8.36 30.97 13.73
N ALA A 72 7.21 30.83 13.06
CA ALA A 72 6.33 29.67 13.24
C ALA A 72 7.03 28.31 13.09
N LEU A 73 7.84 28.13 12.04
CA LEU A 73 8.50 26.85 11.77
C LEU A 73 9.46 26.44 12.90
N ALA A 74 10.27 27.37 13.40
CA ALA A 74 11.25 27.08 14.44
C ALA A 74 10.56 26.76 15.78
N SER A 75 9.56 27.57 16.16
CA SER A 75 8.80 27.36 17.40
C SER A 75 8.01 26.05 17.36
N ILE A 76 7.36 25.71 16.23
CA ILE A 76 6.61 24.45 16.09
C ILE A 76 7.56 23.25 16.12
N LYS A 77 8.74 23.32 15.49
CA LYS A 77 9.77 22.27 15.60
C LYS A 77 10.19 22.04 17.05
N GLN A 78 10.44 23.11 17.80
CA GLN A 78 10.80 23.01 19.21
C GLN A 78 9.68 22.37 20.03
N PHE A 79 8.45 22.84 19.83
CA PHE A 79 7.26 22.29 20.49
C PHE A 79 7.09 20.81 20.20
N VAL A 80 7.11 20.39 18.92
CA VAL A 80 6.95 18.99 18.52
C VAL A 80 8.01 18.08 19.14
N ASN A 81 9.27 18.52 19.18
CA ASN A 81 10.36 17.76 19.79
C ASN A 81 10.16 17.56 21.30
N ALA A 82 9.56 18.53 21.99
CA ALA A 82 9.22 18.41 23.40
C ALA A 82 7.95 17.56 23.62
N ALA A 83 6.95 17.75 22.75
CA ALA A 83 5.65 17.10 22.77
C ALA A 83 5.73 15.59 22.49
N LEU A 84 6.55 15.22 21.50
CA LEU A 84 6.79 13.85 21.02
C LEU A 84 8.31 13.65 20.81
N PRO A 85 9.07 13.34 21.87
CA PRO A 85 10.49 13.06 21.75
C PRO A 85 10.76 11.96 20.70
N PRO A 86 11.75 12.13 19.81
CA PRO A 86 11.91 11.26 18.65
C PRO A 86 12.49 9.89 19.04
N ASP A 87 11.82 8.83 18.60
CA ASP A 87 12.36 7.48 18.54
C ASP A 87 12.65 7.10 17.08
N LYS A 88 13.95 7.13 16.72
CA LYS A 88 14.40 6.90 15.34
C LYS A 88 14.28 5.45 14.89
N THR A 89 13.86 4.52 15.76
CA THR A 89 13.51 3.16 15.38
C THR A 89 12.12 3.05 14.74
N LEU A 90 11.29 4.09 14.89
CA LEU A 90 9.93 4.17 14.35
C LEU A 90 9.92 4.75 12.93
N ARG A 91 8.73 4.80 12.30
CA ARG A 91 8.60 5.33 10.93
C ARG A 91 8.91 6.84 10.88
N PRO A 92 9.79 7.30 9.98
CA PRO A 92 10.02 8.73 9.80
C PRO A 92 8.83 9.38 9.13
N VAL A 93 8.15 10.26 9.84
CA VAL A 93 7.03 11.06 9.30
C VAL A 93 7.45 12.51 9.17
N ILE A 94 7.11 13.10 8.03
CA ILE A 94 7.19 14.54 7.81
C ILE A 94 5.77 15.07 7.75
N PHE A 95 5.52 16.23 8.36
CA PHE A 95 4.26 16.93 8.13
C PHE A 95 4.48 18.33 7.58
N HIS A 96 3.57 18.72 6.71
CA HIS A 96 3.53 20.04 6.12
C HIS A 96 2.50 20.90 6.83
N ILE A 97 2.85 22.14 7.14
CA ILE A 97 1.92 23.13 7.67
C ILE A 97 1.32 23.86 6.47
N GLU A 98 0.12 23.46 6.08
CA GLU A 98 -0.61 24.08 4.97
C GLU A 98 -1.37 25.33 5.43
N LYS A 99 -1.86 25.31 6.68
CA LYS A 99 -2.50 26.45 7.33
C LYS A 99 -2.23 26.47 8.82
N PHE A 100 -1.90 27.65 9.33
CA PHE A 100 -1.84 27.92 10.76
C PHE A 100 -2.05 29.42 10.96
N ARG A 101 -3.33 29.80 11.07
CA ARG A 101 -3.75 31.20 11.01
C ARG A 101 -4.93 31.47 11.93
N LEU A 102 -4.73 32.42 12.84
CA LEU A 102 -5.75 32.98 13.70
C LEU A 102 -6.13 34.37 13.19
N ASP A 103 -7.41 34.58 12.91
CA ASP A 103 -7.94 35.90 12.59
C ASP A 103 -9.01 36.29 13.61
N GLU A 104 -8.87 37.48 14.17
CA GLU A 104 -9.91 38.11 14.97
C GLU A 104 -10.81 38.98 14.10
N THR A 105 -12.12 38.99 14.36
CA THR A 105 -13.08 39.87 13.68
C THR A 105 -13.83 40.68 14.72
N LEU A 106 -13.85 42.01 14.56
CA LEU A 106 -14.66 42.89 15.40
C LEU A 106 -16.13 42.73 15.01
N LEU A 107 -16.95 42.43 16.01
CA LEU A 107 -18.39 42.26 15.92
C LEU A 107 -19.11 43.44 16.62
N PRO A 108 -20.42 43.63 16.36
CA PRO A 108 -21.22 44.63 17.06
C PRO A 108 -21.12 44.51 18.59
N GLY A 109 -21.22 45.66 19.28
CA GLY A 109 -21.20 45.69 20.74
C GLY A 109 -19.83 45.42 21.37
N ASN A 110 -18.73 45.77 20.69
CA ASN A 110 -17.36 45.59 21.16
C ASN A 110 -16.95 44.14 21.44
N HIS A 111 -17.59 43.19 20.77
CA HIS A 111 -17.19 41.79 20.79
C HIS A 111 -16.15 41.51 19.71
N VAL A 112 -15.24 40.59 20.00
CA VAL A 112 -14.23 40.11 19.07
C VAL A 112 -14.36 38.59 18.99
N GLU A 113 -14.50 38.07 17.77
CA GLU A 113 -14.47 36.64 17.50
C GLU A 113 -13.09 36.27 16.95
N GLY A 114 -12.35 35.44 17.69
CA GLY A 114 -11.09 34.85 17.24
C GLY A 114 -11.35 33.49 16.59
N LYS A 115 -10.87 33.30 15.36
CA LYS A 115 -10.96 32.03 14.62
C LYS A 115 -9.58 31.56 14.19
N LEU A 116 -9.13 30.44 14.76
CA LEU A 116 -7.97 29.68 14.32
C LEU A 116 -8.38 28.64 13.30
N LYS A 117 -7.63 28.57 12.19
CA LYS A 117 -7.67 27.47 11.24
C LYS A 117 -6.29 26.82 11.15
N ILE A 118 -6.25 25.50 11.30
CA ILE A 118 -5.06 24.67 11.15
C ILE A 118 -5.32 23.61 10.07
N SER A 119 -4.33 23.40 9.20
CA SER A 119 -4.35 22.35 8.18
C SER A 119 -2.94 21.77 8.07
N LEU A 120 -2.83 20.46 8.27
CA LEU A 120 -1.56 19.72 8.20
C LEU A 120 -1.71 18.54 7.25
N SER A 121 -0.67 18.26 6.46
CA SER A 121 -0.58 17.07 5.62
C SER A 121 0.57 16.19 6.08
N PHE A 122 0.34 14.90 6.29
CA PHE A 122 1.32 13.96 6.83
C PHE A 122 1.83 13.02 5.75
N TYR A 123 3.14 12.78 5.74
CA TYR A 123 3.85 11.96 4.77
C TYR A 123 4.79 10.98 5.46
N LEU A 124 4.82 9.74 4.98
CA LEU A 124 5.86 8.78 5.32
C LEU A 124 7.08 9.04 4.44
N GLN A 125 8.25 9.14 5.05
CA GLN A 125 9.52 9.16 4.33
C GLN A 125 10.00 7.72 4.11
N ARG A 126 10.16 7.29 2.86
CA ARG A 126 10.64 5.95 2.50
C ARG A 126 11.45 6.05 1.23
N ASP A 127 12.66 5.50 1.21
CA ASP A 127 13.53 5.41 0.04
C ASP A 127 13.68 6.72 -0.77
N GLY A 128 13.80 7.84 -0.05
CA GLY A 128 13.95 9.18 -0.65
C GLY A 128 12.64 9.80 -1.17
N GLN A 129 11.51 9.12 -1.03
CA GLN A 129 10.18 9.59 -1.41
C GLN A 129 9.34 10.00 -0.20
N TYR A 130 8.34 10.84 -0.45
CA TYR A 130 7.32 11.25 0.53
C TYR A 130 5.95 10.70 0.13
N ILE A 131 5.53 9.63 0.80
CA ILE A 131 4.26 8.96 0.56
C ILE A 131 3.19 9.65 1.40
N HIS A 132 2.22 10.29 0.76
CA HIS A 132 1.10 10.93 1.46
C HIS A 132 0.29 9.91 2.28
N LEU A 133 0.07 10.22 3.55
CA LEU A 133 -0.66 9.37 4.50
C LEU A 133 -2.08 9.88 4.72
N THR A 134 -2.21 11.09 5.24
CA THR A 134 -3.49 11.68 5.63
C THR A 134 -3.37 13.19 5.82
N ASP A 135 -4.52 13.87 5.82
CA ASP A 135 -4.64 15.30 6.07
C ASP A 135 -5.45 15.54 7.35
N TYR A 136 -5.03 16.53 8.13
CA TYR A 136 -5.76 17.03 9.28
C TYR A 136 -6.25 18.45 9.00
N ASN A 137 -7.54 18.70 9.20
CA ASN A 137 -8.14 20.02 9.11
C ASN A 137 -8.88 20.32 10.42
N GLY A 138 -8.43 21.35 11.13
CA GLY A 138 -8.97 21.74 12.43
C GLY A 138 -9.29 23.23 12.50
N SER A 139 -10.18 23.57 13.43
CA SER A 139 -10.45 24.95 13.79
C SER A 139 -10.69 25.08 15.28
N ALA A 140 -10.29 26.20 15.84
CA ALA A 140 -10.60 26.60 17.20
C ALA A 140 -11.07 28.05 17.20
N GLY A 141 -11.74 28.48 18.26
CA GLY A 141 -12.13 29.88 18.38
C GLY A 141 -12.49 30.28 19.79
N TYR A 142 -12.58 31.58 19.98
CA TYR A 142 -13.02 32.19 21.22
C TYR A 142 -13.78 33.47 20.92
N ASN A 143 -14.54 33.92 21.92
CA ASN A 143 -15.12 35.25 21.94
C ASN A 143 -14.54 36.02 23.12
N ARG A 144 -14.23 37.29 22.90
CA ARG A 144 -13.78 38.20 23.96
C ARG A 144 -14.35 39.59 23.75
N LEU A 145 -14.39 40.39 24.81
CA LEU A 145 -14.57 41.83 24.64
C LEU A 145 -13.29 42.47 24.11
N VAL A 146 -13.40 43.60 23.40
CA VAL A 146 -12.25 44.30 22.81
C VAL A 146 -11.17 44.67 23.84
N ASN A 147 -11.58 44.90 25.10
CA ASN A 147 -10.70 45.25 26.23
C ASN A 147 -10.32 44.05 27.11
N GLN A 148 -10.75 42.84 26.75
CA GLN A 148 -10.42 41.61 27.44
C GLN A 148 -9.24 40.92 26.75
N GLU A 149 -8.32 40.41 27.54
CA GLU A 149 -7.21 39.60 27.07
C GLU A 149 -7.61 38.11 26.97
N VAL A 150 -7.04 37.43 25.98
CA VAL A 150 -7.16 35.98 25.80
C VAL A 150 -5.77 35.43 25.61
N ASP A 151 -5.53 34.26 26.19
CA ASP A 151 -4.30 33.51 25.96
C ASP A 151 -4.31 32.91 24.54
N ILE A 152 -3.84 33.69 23.57
CA ILE A 152 -3.73 33.30 22.16
C ILE A 152 -2.79 32.11 21.99
N GLU A 153 -1.72 32.07 22.79
CA GLU A 153 -0.72 31.01 22.76
C GLU A 153 -1.37 29.67 23.10
N MET A 154 -2.17 29.61 24.18
CA MET A 154 -2.90 28.42 24.56
C MET A 154 -3.81 27.90 23.44
N VAL A 155 -4.48 28.78 22.70
CA VAL A 155 -5.34 28.39 21.56
C VAL A 155 -4.52 27.78 20.43
N LEU A 156 -3.37 28.38 20.11
CA LEU A 156 -2.44 27.87 19.08
C LEU A 156 -1.83 26.52 19.49
N ARG A 157 -1.41 26.41 20.76
CA ARG A 157 -0.81 25.20 21.32
C ARG A 157 -1.78 24.04 21.34
N HIS A 158 -2.98 24.22 21.89
CA HIS A 158 -4.00 23.17 21.91
C HIS A 158 -4.35 22.69 20.49
N ALA A 159 -4.41 23.59 19.50
CA ALA A 159 -4.66 23.17 18.11
C ALA A 159 -3.56 22.26 17.55
N LEU A 160 -2.28 22.54 17.87
CA LEU A 160 -1.17 21.65 17.53
C LEU A 160 -1.27 20.32 18.30
N GLU A 161 -1.55 20.36 19.60
CA GLU A 161 -1.70 19.15 20.41
C GLU A 161 -2.79 18.22 19.89
N TYR A 162 -3.95 18.78 19.53
CA TYR A 162 -5.04 18.01 18.94
C TYR A 162 -4.66 17.42 17.59
N SER A 163 -3.92 18.17 16.75
CA SER A 163 -3.47 17.66 15.45
C SER A 163 -2.48 16.49 15.57
N LEU A 164 -1.54 16.56 16.51
CA LEU A 164 -0.55 15.50 16.76
C LEU A 164 -1.21 14.29 17.42
N THR A 165 -2.15 14.51 18.34
CA THR A 165 -2.94 13.45 18.99
C THR A 165 -3.83 12.73 17.97
N PHE A 166 -4.44 13.48 17.05
CA PHE A 166 -5.18 12.93 15.91
C PHE A 166 -4.27 12.04 15.07
N PHE A 167 -3.11 12.54 14.63
CA PHE A 167 -2.23 11.76 13.77
C PHE A 167 -1.70 10.51 14.48
N ASN A 168 -1.32 10.61 15.76
CA ASN A 168 -0.94 9.45 16.57
C ASN A 168 -2.06 8.40 16.63
N SER A 169 -3.30 8.82 16.87
CA SER A 169 -4.45 7.90 16.90
C SER A 169 -4.67 7.26 15.52
N TRP A 170 -4.63 8.06 14.46
CA TRP A 170 -4.81 7.60 13.08
C TRP A 170 -3.76 6.55 12.72
N ILE A 171 -2.47 6.85 12.91
CA ILE A 171 -1.42 5.92 12.49
C ILE A 171 -1.42 4.62 13.33
N ASN A 172 -1.78 4.68 14.61
CA ASN A 172 -1.92 3.49 15.44
C ASN A 172 -3.05 2.57 14.95
N ASN A 173 -4.14 3.13 14.43
CA ASN A 173 -5.25 2.36 13.86
C ASN A 173 -4.91 1.78 12.48
N GLU A 174 -4.07 2.47 11.71
CA GLU A 174 -3.74 2.14 10.32
C GLU A 174 -2.48 1.27 10.17
N ALA A 175 -1.57 1.29 11.15
CA ALA A 175 -0.25 0.66 11.03
C ALA A 175 -0.30 -0.83 10.65
N GLY A 176 -1.34 -1.55 11.09
CA GLY A 176 -1.49 -2.97 10.84
C GLY A 176 -2.08 -3.34 9.47
N THR A 177 -2.82 -2.44 8.82
CA THR A 177 -3.71 -2.75 7.68
C THR A 177 -3.54 -1.81 6.49
N ASN A 178 -2.91 -0.65 6.67
CA ASN A 178 -2.69 0.29 5.59
C ASN A 178 -1.45 -0.12 4.77
N ILE A 179 -1.63 -0.38 3.47
CA ILE A 179 -0.54 -0.81 2.59
C ILE A 179 0.63 0.17 2.55
N LYS A 180 0.36 1.49 2.67
CA LYS A 180 1.40 2.52 2.71
C LYS A 180 2.29 2.43 3.96
N LEU A 181 1.81 1.79 5.02
CA LEU A 181 2.51 1.62 6.30
C LEU A 181 3.11 0.22 6.47
N ALA A 182 2.85 -0.70 5.54
CA ALA A 182 3.43 -2.03 5.53
C ALA A 182 4.96 -1.97 5.44
N ARG A 183 5.62 -2.92 6.08
CA ARG A 183 7.09 -3.03 6.19
C ARG A 183 7.64 -4.23 5.43
N ASP A 184 6.83 -5.28 5.32
CA ASP A 184 7.24 -6.56 4.78
C ASP A 184 6.27 -7.02 3.71
N VAL A 185 6.74 -7.91 2.83
CA VAL A 185 5.94 -8.60 1.84
C VAL A 185 6.10 -10.10 2.04
N LYS A 186 5.00 -10.83 1.97
CA LYS A 186 4.96 -12.27 2.06
C LYS A 186 4.18 -12.84 0.88
N ILE A 187 4.82 -13.71 0.12
CA ILE A 187 4.15 -14.48 -0.94
C ILE A 187 3.58 -15.76 -0.35
N ILE A 188 2.33 -16.05 -0.68
CA ILE A 188 1.60 -17.23 -0.23
C ILE A 188 1.08 -17.94 -1.47
N PHE A 189 1.44 -19.21 -1.62
CA PHE A 189 1.02 -20.01 -2.76
C PHE A 189 -0.16 -20.90 -2.39
N THR A 190 -1.11 -20.97 -3.30
CA THR A 190 -2.16 -22.00 -3.30
C THR A 190 -2.22 -22.61 -4.69
N ASP A 191 -2.37 -23.93 -4.77
CA ASP A 191 -2.71 -24.57 -6.04
C ASP A 191 -4.20 -24.34 -6.28
N TYR A 192 -4.56 -23.91 -7.48
CA TYR A 192 -5.96 -23.66 -7.83
C TYR A 192 -6.70 -24.99 -7.96
N HIS A 193 -7.72 -25.17 -7.12
CA HIS A 193 -8.62 -26.32 -7.15
C HIS A 193 -10.03 -25.81 -7.45
N GLU A 194 -10.39 -25.72 -8.73
CA GLU A 194 -11.78 -25.46 -9.13
C GLU A 194 -12.62 -26.73 -8.95
N GLU A 195 -13.92 -26.55 -8.67
CA GLU A 195 -14.92 -27.60 -8.83
C GLU A 195 -15.06 -27.93 -10.33
N PRO A 196 -15.18 -29.21 -10.73
CA PRO A 196 -15.08 -29.64 -12.13
C PRO A 196 -16.34 -29.31 -12.93
N GLU A 197 -16.51 -28.04 -13.32
CA GLU A 197 -17.51 -27.61 -14.29
C GLU A 197 -16.86 -26.62 -15.28
N GLY A 198 -17.11 -26.79 -16.58
CA GLY A 198 -16.60 -25.88 -17.62
C GLY A 198 -15.58 -26.51 -18.58
N ASP A 199 -14.88 -25.66 -19.33
CA ASP A 199 -13.99 -26.07 -20.43
C ASP A 199 -12.57 -26.43 -19.97
N THR A 200 -12.12 -25.93 -18.83
CA THR A 200 -10.72 -26.01 -18.41
C THR A 200 -10.48 -27.15 -17.43
N ILE A 201 -9.39 -27.89 -17.62
CA ILE A 201 -8.88 -28.91 -16.70
C ILE A 201 -7.68 -28.33 -15.98
N TYR A 202 -7.65 -28.39 -14.66
CA TYR A 202 -6.49 -27.98 -13.86
C TYR A 202 -5.68 -29.20 -13.42
N TYR A 203 -4.36 -29.00 -13.35
CA TYR A 203 -3.43 -30.08 -13.10
C TYR A 203 -3.69 -30.72 -11.73
N SER A 204 -3.87 -32.04 -11.72
CA SER A 204 -3.96 -32.83 -10.49
C SER A 204 -3.41 -34.22 -10.75
N PRO A 205 -2.56 -34.77 -9.86
CA PRO A 205 -2.10 -36.16 -9.96
C PRO A 205 -3.24 -37.18 -10.00
N LYS A 206 -4.43 -36.80 -9.51
CA LYS A 206 -5.64 -37.64 -9.48
C LYS A 206 -6.51 -37.52 -10.73
N ARG A 207 -6.30 -36.48 -11.56
CA ARG A 207 -7.09 -36.23 -12.79
C ARG A 207 -6.15 -36.15 -13.99
N ARG A 208 -5.80 -37.33 -14.53
CA ARG A 208 -5.08 -37.46 -15.81
C ARG A 208 -6.00 -37.15 -16.99
N LEU A 209 -5.44 -36.73 -18.11
CA LEU A 209 -6.16 -36.53 -19.37
C LEU A 209 -6.80 -37.84 -19.84
N ILE A 210 -7.99 -37.72 -20.42
CA ILE A 210 -8.72 -38.81 -21.08
C ILE A 210 -9.18 -38.33 -22.45
N TRP A 211 -9.47 -39.24 -23.38
CA TRP A 211 -9.89 -38.84 -24.73
C TRP A 211 -11.16 -37.99 -24.78
N ASP A 212 -12.05 -38.14 -23.80
CA ASP A 212 -13.22 -37.28 -23.65
C ASP A 212 -12.86 -35.80 -23.41
N ASP A 213 -11.62 -35.46 -23.07
CA ASP A 213 -11.17 -34.08 -22.89
C ASP A 213 -10.89 -33.37 -24.22
N PHE A 214 -10.77 -34.09 -25.32
CA PHE A 214 -10.39 -33.55 -26.63
C PHE A 214 -11.64 -33.16 -27.43
N LYS A 215 -12.13 -31.94 -27.22
CA LYS A 215 -13.43 -31.48 -27.77
C LYS A 215 -13.33 -30.70 -29.08
N ALA A 216 -12.14 -30.25 -29.47
CA ALA A 216 -11.93 -29.54 -30.72
C ALA A 216 -11.92 -30.50 -31.92
N LYS A 217 -12.25 -29.99 -33.10
CA LYS A 217 -12.16 -30.75 -34.35
C LYS A 217 -10.69 -30.83 -34.80
N PRO A 218 -10.20 -32.00 -35.25
CA PRO A 218 -8.86 -32.11 -35.81
C PRO A 218 -8.65 -31.16 -36.98
N LEU A 219 -7.47 -30.53 -37.03
CA LEU A 219 -7.06 -29.70 -38.14
C LEU A 219 -6.90 -30.55 -39.40
N SER A 220 -7.64 -30.20 -40.47
CA SER A 220 -7.80 -31.04 -41.67
C SER A 220 -6.49 -31.41 -42.37
N ASN A 221 -5.44 -30.60 -42.22
CA ASN A 221 -4.12 -30.80 -42.83
C ASN A 221 -3.00 -30.99 -41.80
N SER A 222 -3.31 -31.20 -40.51
CA SER A 222 -2.25 -31.44 -39.52
C SER A 222 -1.55 -32.77 -39.77
N ARG A 223 -0.23 -32.82 -39.61
CA ARG A 223 0.56 -34.05 -39.63
C ARG A 223 0.54 -34.80 -38.28
N PHE A 224 0.05 -34.15 -37.22
CA PHE A 224 0.03 -34.69 -35.87
C PHE A 224 -1.23 -35.53 -35.61
N GLY A 225 -1.15 -36.44 -34.63
CA GLY A 225 -2.24 -37.36 -34.27
C GLY A 225 -3.22 -36.79 -33.25
N ALA A 226 -2.70 -36.03 -32.30
CA ALA A 226 -3.45 -35.29 -31.28
C ALA A 226 -2.70 -33.98 -30.95
N GLU A 227 -3.35 -33.11 -30.20
CA GLU A 227 -2.74 -31.89 -29.67
C GLU A 227 -3.48 -31.47 -28.39
N VAL A 228 -2.71 -31.15 -27.35
CA VAL A 228 -3.15 -30.36 -26.20
C VAL A 228 -2.48 -28.99 -26.20
N LEU A 229 -3.14 -28.01 -25.57
CA LEU A 229 -2.59 -26.67 -25.38
C LEU A 229 -2.53 -26.34 -23.89
N PRO A 230 -1.67 -27.01 -23.11
CA PRO A 230 -1.52 -26.72 -21.71
C PRO A 230 -0.84 -25.35 -21.52
N SER A 231 -1.17 -24.67 -20.44
CA SER A 231 -0.62 -23.35 -20.15
C SER A 231 -0.59 -23.07 -18.64
N ILE A 232 0.13 -22.02 -18.28
CA ILE A 232 0.23 -21.51 -16.91
C ILE A 232 -0.59 -20.23 -16.74
N GLY A 233 -0.99 -19.97 -15.50
CA GLY A 233 -1.62 -18.71 -15.09
C GLY A 233 -1.68 -18.59 -13.57
N TYR A 234 -2.13 -17.44 -13.07
CA TYR A 234 -2.40 -17.27 -11.65
C TYR A 234 -3.49 -16.23 -11.41
N ASN A 235 -4.18 -16.36 -10.28
CA ASN A 235 -4.95 -15.26 -9.70
C ASN A 235 -4.13 -14.66 -8.56
N GLU A 236 -4.11 -13.33 -8.47
CA GLU A 236 -3.48 -12.59 -7.38
C GLU A 236 -4.54 -11.95 -6.49
N ASP A 237 -4.42 -12.18 -5.18
CA ASP A 237 -5.17 -11.46 -4.16
C ASP A 237 -4.19 -10.83 -3.16
N VAL A 238 -4.40 -9.54 -2.85
CA VAL A 238 -3.50 -8.77 -2.00
C VAL A 238 -4.25 -8.29 -0.78
N SER A 239 -3.73 -8.61 0.40
CA SER A 239 -4.23 -8.13 1.67
C SER A 239 -3.11 -7.62 2.56
N VAL A 240 -3.43 -6.76 3.53
CA VAL A 240 -2.45 -6.26 4.49
C VAL A 240 -2.87 -6.65 5.89
N SER A 241 -1.98 -7.31 6.61
CA SER A 241 -2.20 -7.66 8.01
C SER A 241 -0.89 -7.61 8.78
N LYS A 242 -0.93 -7.12 10.01
CA LYS A 242 0.24 -6.98 10.90
C LYS A 242 1.42 -6.24 10.24
N SER A 243 1.13 -5.19 9.46
CA SER A 243 2.12 -4.44 8.68
C SER A 243 2.85 -5.26 7.60
N THR A 244 2.28 -6.39 7.16
CA THR A 244 2.81 -7.22 6.06
C THR A 244 1.81 -7.25 4.91
N VAL A 245 2.30 -7.00 3.69
CA VAL A 245 1.55 -7.26 2.46
C VAL A 245 1.58 -8.78 2.20
N ASN A 246 0.41 -9.41 2.23
CA ASN A 246 0.24 -10.83 1.93
C ASN A 246 -0.27 -10.94 0.50
N VAL A 247 0.59 -11.42 -0.39
CA VAL A 247 0.28 -11.64 -1.80
C VAL A 247 -0.04 -13.12 -1.97
N HIS A 248 -1.32 -13.42 -2.18
CA HIS A 248 -1.83 -14.75 -2.40
C HIS A 248 -1.85 -15.04 -3.90
N LEU A 249 -1.00 -15.97 -4.34
CA LEU A 249 -0.93 -16.43 -5.72
C LEU A 249 -1.58 -17.80 -5.83
N SER A 250 -2.77 -17.83 -6.42
CA SER A 250 -3.47 -19.07 -6.79
C SER A 250 -3.00 -19.52 -8.16
N LEU A 251 -2.07 -20.47 -8.17
CA LEU A 251 -1.36 -20.90 -9.37
C LEU A 251 -2.17 -21.94 -10.15
N LYS A 252 -2.15 -21.82 -11.48
CA LYS A 252 -2.92 -22.61 -12.42
C LYS A 252 -1.96 -23.22 -13.44
N ALA A 253 -1.84 -24.54 -13.43
CA ALA A 253 -1.42 -25.31 -14.61
C ALA A 253 -2.70 -25.90 -15.19
N PHE A 254 -3.02 -25.60 -16.45
CA PHE A 254 -4.32 -25.93 -17.01
C PHE A 254 -4.30 -26.32 -18.49
N VAL A 255 -5.35 -27.01 -18.93
CA VAL A 255 -5.61 -27.42 -20.31
C VAL A 255 -7.06 -27.10 -20.70
N PRO A 256 -7.32 -26.32 -21.76
CA PRO A 256 -8.68 -26.06 -22.26
C PRO A 256 -9.15 -27.18 -23.19
N LYS A 257 -10.22 -27.89 -22.82
CA LYS A 257 -10.80 -29.02 -23.58
C LYS A 257 -11.22 -28.62 -25.00
N SER A 258 -11.80 -27.43 -25.14
CA SER A 258 -12.24 -26.88 -26.43
C SER A 258 -11.11 -26.62 -27.42
N ALA A 259 -9.85 -26.60 -26.95
CA ALA A 259 -8.68 -26.40 -27.81
C ALA A 259 -7.91 -27.70 -28.07
N CYS A 260 -8.27 -28.81 -27.41
CA CYS A 260 -7.62 -30.10 -27.57
C CYS A 260 -8.33 -30.93 -28.64
N TRP A 261 -7.59 -31.57 -29.54
CA TRP A 261 -8.15 -32.42 -30.61
C TRP A 261 -7.37 -33.71 -30.80
N VAL A 262 -8.05 -34.75 -31.31
CA VAL A 262 -7.43 -36.04 -31.64
C VAL A 262 -8.05 -36.63 -32.90
N LYS A 263 -7.22 -37.23 -33.75
CA LYS A 263 -7.71 -38.03 -34.89
C LYS A 263 -8.08 -39.43 -34.41
N THR A 264 -9.18 -39.96 -34.92
CA THR A 264 -9.73 -41.28 -34.52
C THR A 264 -8.71 -42.42 -34.61
N ASN A 265 -7.78 -42.38 -35.57
CA ASN A 265 -6.74 -43.41 -35.72
C ASN A 265 -5.55 -43.25 -34.74
N SER A 266 -5.52 -42.18 -33.96
CA SER A 266 -4.45 -41.82 -33.02
C SER A 266 -4.86 -42.02 -31.56
N GLU A 267 -6.11 -42.44 -31.30
CA GLU A 267 -6.65 -42.72 -29.97
C GLU A 267 -6.09 -44.03 -29.41
N ASN A 268 -4.92 -43.96 -28.77
CA ASN A 268 -4.30 -45.09 -28.08
C ASN A 268 -3.55 -44.63 -26.81
N ALA A 269 -3.26 -45.56 -25.90
CA ALA A 269 -2.65 -45.23 -24.61
C ALA A 269 -1.28 -44.53 -24.72
N TYR A 270 -0.51 -44.83 -25.76
CA TYR A 270 0.81 -44.23 -25.98
C TYR A 270 0.69 -42.76 -26.42
N SER A 271 -0.17 -42.47 -27.40
CA SER A 271 -0.47 -41.08 -27.80
C SER A 271 -1.05 -40.27 -26.66
N LEU A 272 -1.99 -40.83 -25.89
CA LEU A 272 -2.57 -40.12 -24.73
C LEU A 272 -1.50 -39.78 -23.69
N ASN A 273 -0.53 -40.68 -23.49
CA ASN A 273 0.58 -40.43 -22.59
C ASN A 273 1.48 -39.29 -23.10
N HIS A 274 1.70 -39.16 -24.41
CA HIS A 274 2.43 -38.03 -24.99
C HIS A 274 1.77 -36.69 -24.64
N GLU A 275 0.47 -36.58 -24.89
CA GLU A 275 -0.31 -35.38 -24.54
C GLU A 275 -0.34 -35.12 -23.02
N GLN A 276 -0.39 -36.18 -22.21
CA GLN A 276 -0.32 -36.06 -20.76
C GLN A 276 1.04 -35.48 -20.31
N ARG A 277 2.15 -35.89 -20.94
CA ARG A 277 3.49 -35.36 -20.61
C ARG A 277 3.63 -33.87 -20.89
N HIS A 278 2.99 -33.35 -21.94
CA HIS A 278 2.88 -31.89 -22.15
C HIS A 278 2.23 -31.20 -20.95
N PHE A 279 1.16 -31.76 -20.39
CA PHE A 279 0.53 -31.20 -19.20
C PHE A 279 1.41 -31.31 -17.94
N ASP A 280 2.20 -32.37 -17.82
CA ASP A 280 3.16 -32.56 -16.73
C ASP A 280 4.33 -31.55 -16.80
N ILE A 281 4.83 -31.23 -18.00
CA ILE A 281 5.82 -30.16 -18.21
C ILE A 281 5.31 -28.83 -17.66
N VAL A 282 4.05 -28.46 -17.94
CA VAL A 282 3.46 -27.23 -17.44
C VAL A 282 3.39 -27.19 -15.90
N LYS A 283 3.19 -28.34 -15.24
CA LYS A 283 3.29 -28.41 -13.76
C LYS A 283 4.72 -28.17 -13.27
N ILE A 284 5.72 -28.76 -13.92
CA ILE A 284 7.14 -28.53 -13.60
C ILE A 284 7.46 -27.03 -13.65
N ILE A 285 7.01 -26.34 -14.70
CA ILE A 285 7.19 -24.89 -14.85
C ILE A 285 6.55 -24.10 -13.70
N ILE A 286 5.31 -24.44 -13.31
CA ILE A 286 4.64 -23.79 -12.16
C ILE A 286 5.43 -23.97 -10.87
N GLU A 287 6.00 -25.15 -10.62
CA GLU A 287 6.84 -25.36 -9.43
C GLU A 287 8.14 -24.57 -9.53
N GLY A 288 8.77 -24.49 -10.72
CA GLY A 288 9.92 -23.62 -10.97
C GLY A 288 9.62 -22.15 -10.70
N PHE A 289 8.47 -21.65 -11.15
CA PHE A 289 7.98 -20.30 -10.86
C PHE A 289 7.87 -20.04 -9.35
N LYS A 290 7.32 -20.98 -8.58
CA LYS A 290 7.29 -20.87 -7.10
C LYS A 290 8.69 -20.74 -6.51
N GLN A 291 9.67 -21.50 -7.00
CA GLN A 291 11.05 -21.43 -6.49
C GLN A 291 11.71 -20.09 -6.82
N LYS A 292 11.51 -19.55 -8.03
CA LYS A 292 11.99 -18.20 -8.40
C LYS A 292 11.46 -17.15 -7.43
N LEU A 293 10.16 -17.15 -7.17
CA LEU A 293 9.55 -16.19 -6.23
C LEU A 293 10.01 -16.41 -4.78
N LYS A 294 10.25 -17.65 -4.34
CA LYS A 294 10.79 -17.91 -2.99
C LYS A 294 12.23 -17.38 -2.80
N ALA A 295 12.99 -17.28 -3.88
CA ALA A 295 14.36 -16.76 -3.87
C ALA A 295 14.41 -15.22 -3.96
N GLU A 296 13.31 -14.58 -4.35
CA GLU A 296 13.23 -13.14 -4.59
C GLU A 296 13.12 -12.33 -3.30
N LYS A 297 13.64 -11.10 -3.30
CA LYS A 297 13.52 -10.15 -2.20
C LYS A 297 12.49 -9.07 -2.55
N PHE A 298 11.25 -9.31 -2.17
CA PHE A 298 10.18 -8.36 -2.39
C PHE A 298 10.29 -7.11 -1.53
N THR A 299 9.88 -5.98 -2.11
CA THR A 299 9.73 -4.71 -1.40
C THR A 299 8.27 -4.29 -1.45
N VAL A 300 7.81 -3.58 -0.42
CA VAL A 300 6.41 -3.12 -0.35
C VAL A 300 6.04 -2.22 -1.52
N ASP A 301 7.02 -1.49 -2.06
CA ASP A 301 6.80 -0.50 -3.11
C ASP A 301 6.86 -1.10 -4.53
N ASN A 302 7.33 -2.34 -4.70
CA ASN A 302 7.48 -2.99 -6.01
C ASN A 302 7.52 -4.52 -5.91
N TYR A 303 6.53 -5.13 -5.24
CA TYR A 303 6.45 -6.59 -5.17
C TYR A 303 5.86 -7.21 -6.44
N ASP A 304 5.03 -6.47 -7.17
CA ASP A 304 4.34 -6.90 -8.39
C ASP A 304 5.31 -7.04 -9.57
N GLY A 305 6.29 -6.13 -9.69
CA GLY A 305 7.29 -6.15 -10.74
C GLY A 305 8.03 -7.49 -10.87
N PRO A 306 8.71 -7.96 -9.80
CA PRO A 306 9.41 -9.25 -9.83
C PRO A 306 8.48 -10.46 -10.09
N ILE A 307 7.23 -10.42 -9.62
CA ILE A 307 6.25 -11.49 -9.91
C ILE A 307 5.98 -11.56 -11.41
N ASN A 308 5.71 -10.42 -12.05
CA ASN A 308 5.43 -10.34 -13.48
C ASN A 308 6.63 -10.80 -14.33
N VAL A 309 7.85 -10.39 -13.96
CA VAL A 309 9.07 -10.81 -14.66
C VAL A 309 9.24 -12.32 -14.57
N ALA A 310 9.17 -12.89 -13.36
CA ALA A 310 9.32 -14.32 -13.16
C ALA A 310 8.21 -15.13 -13.88
N TYR A 311 7.00 -14.59 -14.00
CA TYR A 311 5.92 -15.21 -14.76
C TYR A 311 6.24 -15.26 -16.26
N LEU A 312 6.66 -14.14 -16.85
CA LEU A 312 7.01 -14.07 -18.28
C LEU A 312 8.18 -14.99 -18.63
N GLU A 313 9.20 -15.04 -17.78
CA GLU A 313 10.32 -15.98 -17.93
C GLU A 313 9.84 -17.43 -17.86
N SER A 314 8.99 -17.76 -16.89
CA SER A 314 8.46 -19.12 -16.74
C SER A 314 7.56 -19.51 -17.93
N PHE A 315 6.81 -18.56 -18.48
CA PHE A 315 6.03 -18.78 -19.70
C PHE A 315 6.92 -19.02 -20.92
N HIS A 316 8.05 -18.33 -21.02
CA HIS A 316 9.04 -18.59 -22.07
C HIS A 316 9.67 -19.98 -21.91
N GLU A 317 10.13 -20.33 -20.70
CA GLU A 317 10.69 -21.65 -20.37
C GLU A 317 9.72 -22.80 -20.68
N MET A 318 8.42 -22.60 -20.41
CA MET A 318 7.37 -23.54 -20.77
C MET A 318 7.35 -23.83 -22.28
N ASN A 319 7.39 -22.79 -23.11
CA ASN A 319 7.36 -22.95 -24.55
C ASN A 319 8.63 -23.64 -25.06
N VAL A 320 9.80 -23.31 -24.50
CA VAL A 320 11.07 -23.95 -24.84
C VAL A 320 11.05 -25.44 -24.48
N MET A 321 10.65 -25.80 -23.26
CA MET A 321 10.66 -27.20 -22.81
C MET A 321 9.63 -28.07 -23.57
N GLN A 322 8.48 -27.50 -23.96
CA GLN A 322 7.52 -28.20 -24.81
C GLN A 322 8.06 -28.43 -26.24
N ASP A 323 8.69 -27.42 -26.84
CA ASP A 323 9.29 -27.55 -28.18
C ASP A 323 10.46 -28.54 -28.20
N GLU A 324 11.29 -28.55 -27.15
CA GLU A 324 12.34 -29.55 -26.94
C GLU A 324 11.75 -30.96 -26.86
N TYR A 325 10.69 -31.14 -26.07
CA TYR A 325 10.01 -32.43 -25.93
C TYR A 325 9.44 -32.92 -27.27
N ASP A 326 8.74 -32.07 -28.01
CA ASP A 326 8.20 -32.43 -29.32
C ASP A 326 9.30 -32.72 -30.34
N THR A 327 10.37 -31.92 -30.35
CA THR A 327 11.48 -32.10 -31.28
C THR A 327 12.20 -33.42 -31.04
N GLU A 328 12.60 -33.70 -29.80
CA GLU A 328 13.38 -34.88 -29.45
C GLU A 328 12.57 -36.18 -29.56
N THR A 329 11.28 -36.14 -29.22
CA THR A 329 10.39 -37.30 -29.39
C THR A 329 9.86 -37.45 -30.80
N SER A 330 10.23 -36.55 -31.73
CA SER A 330 9.66 -36.50 -33.07
C SER A 330 8.13 -36.44 -33.03
N HIS A 331 7.58 -35.57 -32.17
CA HIS A 331 6.16 -35.37 -31.90
C HIS A 331 5.48 -36.69 -31.50
N GLY A 332 6.12 -37.41 -30.57
CA GLY A 332 5.69 -38.72 -30.08
C GLY A 332 5.99 -39.91 -30.99
N MET A 333 6.62 -39.74 -32.16
CA MET A 333 6.95 -40.88 -33.03
C MET A 333 8.14 -41.73 -32.55
N ASN A 334 9.03 -41.16 -31.74
CA ASN A 334 10.20 -41.84 -31.20
C ASN A 334 9.93 -42.37 -29.78
N VAL A 335 9.59 -43.66 -29.70
CA VAL A 335 9.25 -44.36 -28.44
C VAL A 335 10.39 -44.34 -27.43
N VAL A 336 11.64 -44.48 -27.88
CA VAL A 336 12.80 -44.52 -26.98
C VAL A 336 13.01 -43.15 -26.34
N ALA A 337 13.01 -42.09 -27.14
CA ALA A 337 13.16 -40.72 -26.64
C ALA A 337 12.01 -40.31 -25.71
N GLN A 338 10.76 -40.69 -26.05
CA GLN A 338 9.62 -40.41 -25.18
C GLN A 338 9.75 -41.11 -23.83
N GLU A 339 10.26 -42.34 -23.79
CA GLU A 339 10.48 -43.05 -22.53
C GLU A 339 11.61 -42.44 -21.69
N GLU A 340 12.65 -41.89 -22.31
CA GLU A 340 13.68 -41.12 -21.61
C GLU A 340 13.09 -39.83 -21.01
N TRP A 341 12.27 -39.11 -21.77
CA TRP A 341 11.55 -37.94 -21.27
C TRP A 341 10.54 -38.26 -20.17
N ASN A 342 9.82 -39.39 -20.26
CA ASN A 342 8.92 -39.84 -19.20
C ASN A 342 9.66 -39.92 -17.86
N LYS A 343 10.85 -40.57 -17.85
CA LYS A 343 11.68 -40.70 -16.65
C LYS A 343 12.20 -39.35 -16.15
N LYS A 344 12.59 -38.46 -17.06
CA LYS A 344 13.03 -37.10 -16.72
C LYS A 344 11.91 -36.31 -16.05
N ILE A 345 10.73 -36.27 -16.66
CA ILE A 345 9.55 -35.57 -16.16
C ILE A 345 9.11 -36.15 -14.81
N ASP A 346 9.05 -37.48 -14.68
CA ASP A 346 8.67 -38.13 -13.42
C ASP A 346 9.66 -37.81 -12.30
N LYS A 347 10.97 -37.76 -12.61
CA LYS A 347 12.00 -37.34 -11.65
C LYS A 347 11.80 -35.89 -11.23
N GLU A 348 11.63 -34.97 -12.16
CA GLU A 348 11.46 -33.54 -11.86
C GLU A 348 10.19 -33.27 -11.04
N LEU A 349 9.07 -33.93 -11.36
CA LEU A 349 7.83 -33.84 -10.58
C LEU A 349 7.96 -34.37 -9.14
N VAL A 350 8.90 -35.28 -8.89
CA VAL A 350 9.21 -35.77 -7.53
C VAL A 350 10.14 -34.81 -6.81
N ASP A 351 11.18 -34.32 -7.48
CA ASP A 351 12.19 -33.44 -6.89
C ASP A 351 11.63 -32.04 -6.55
N LEU A 352 10.53 -31.63 -7.18
CA LEU A 352 9.87 -30.33 -6.98
C LEU A 352 8.73 -30.36 -5.93
N LYS A 353 8.40 -31.52 -5.36
CA LYS A 353 7.49 -31.67 -4.21
C LYS A 353 8.21 -31.41 -2.89
#